data_AF-A0A9Q4KZ89-F1
#
_entry.id   AF-A0A9Q4KZ89-F1
#
_cell.length_a   1.000
_cell.length_b   1.000
_cell.length_c   1.000
_cell.angle_alpha   90.00
_cell.angle_beta   90.00
_cell.angle_gamma   90.00
#
_symmetry.space_group_name_H-M   'P 1'
#
loop_
_entity.id
_entity.type
_entity.pdbx_description
1 polymer ?
#
loop_
_entity_poly.entity_id
_entity_poly.type
_entity_poly.pdbx_seq_one_letter_code
_entity_poly.pdbx_strand_id
1 'polypeptide(L)'
;MNRRNVLVGLGTIVAGGGAALGTGAFSSVEADREMTIQTTGDGSALLALSATTSEFSGVSNNGTGDVLALQFSDLNADAVTTFNGLLTISNNGSNEVDLDVSTNEDVTFLYDPDGSGGRDTALSGNTATIGVDGDMTFDVEIDLQGQNSVDATQTITFTATDTSA
;
A
#
# COMPACT_ATOMS: atom_id res chain seq x y z
N MET A 1 75.19 10.36 22.17
CA MET A 1 74.09 9.49 21.71
C MET A 1 72.87 10.38 21.46
N ASN A 2 72.25 10.19 20.28
CA ASN A 2 70.97 10.71 19.78
C ASN A 2 70.81 12.22 19.48
N ARG A 3 71.20 12.53 18.23
CA ARG A 3 70.50 13.44 17.33
C ARG A 3 69.07 12.94 17.10
N ARG A 4 68.03 13.74 17.37
CA ARG A 4 66.72 13.63 16.68
C ARG A 4 66.06 14.99 16.53
N ASN A 5 66.47 15.64 15.45
CA ASN A 5 65.77 16.54 14.55
C ASN A 5 64.49 17.24 15.03
N VAL A 6 64.62 18.57 15.10
CA VAL A 6 63.59 19.55 14.73
C VAL A 6 63.12 19.27 13.30
N LEU A 7 61.81 19.13 13.10
CA LEU A 7 61.18 19.39 11.80
C LEU A 7 59.93 20.23 12.01
N VAL A 8 60.03 21.45 11.48
CA VAL A 8 58.97 22.44 11.33
C VAL A 8 57.87 21.85 10.44
N GLY A 9 56.63 21.90 10.93
CA GLY A 9 55.43 21.57 10.16
C GLY A 9 54.45 22.73 10.13
N LEU A 10 54.88 23.91 9.67
CA LEU A 10 53.96 24.95 9.20
C LEU A 10 53.44 24.52 7.82
N GLY A 11 52.44 23.65 7.82
CA GLY A 11 51.75 23.18 6.62
C GLY A 11 50.44 23.93 6.40
N THR A 12 50.54 25.08 5.72
CA THR A 12 49.61 25.56 4.69
C THR A 12 48.10 25.44 4.96
N ILE A 13 47.48 26.61 5.18
CA ILE A 13 46.09 26.93 4.86
C ILE A 13 45.74 26.30 3.50
N VAL A 14 44.91 25.25 3.48
CA VAL A 14 44.17 24.87 2.27
C VAL A 14 42.97 25.80 2.19
N ALA A 15 43.23 26.98 1.65
CA ALA A 15 42.24 27.78 0.94
C ALA A 15 41.97 27.04 -0.38
N GLY A 16 41.16 25.99 -0.31
CA GLY A 16 40.71 25.19 -1.45
C GLY A 16 39.20 25.06 -1.36
N GLY A 17 38.49 25.83 -2.19
CA GLY A 17 37.04 25.88 -2.20
C GLY A 17 36.41 24.49 -2.35
N GLY A 18 35.39 24.24 -1.55
CA GLY A 18 34.59 23.03 -1.63
C GLY A 18 33.59 23.04 -0.49
N ALA A 19 32.44 23.67 -0.73
CA ALA A 19 31.28 23.51 0.12
C ALA A 19 30.99 22.01 0.29
N ALA A 20 31.28 21.46 1.47
CA ALA A 20 30.77 20.14 1.88
C ALA A 20 29.97 20.25 3.19
N LEU A 21 29.60 21.48 3.59
CA LEU A 21 28.52 21.72 4.54
C LEU A 21 27.23 21.87 3.73
N GLY A 22 26.77 20.76 3.18
CA GLY A 22 25.70 20.76 2.20
C GLY A 22 25.18 19.37 1.93
N THR A 23 24.63 18.73 2.96
CA THR A 23 23.52 17.80 2.76
C THR A 23 22.35 18.32 3.57
N GLY A 24 21.95 19.56 3.27
CA GLY A 24 20.59 19.98 3.54
C GLY A 24 19.67 19.13 2.69
N ALA A 25 18.90 18.28 3.32
CA ALA A 25 17.47 18.10 3.10
C ALA A 25 17.01 16.84 3.84
N PHE A 26 16.46 17.00 5.05
CA PHE A 26 15.26 16.22 5.35
C PHE A 26 14.17 16.80 4.43
N SER A 27 14.13 16.37 3.17
CA SER A 27 12.92 16.52 2.38
C SER A 27 11.95 15.53 2.99
N SER A 28 11.16 15.99 3.95
CA SER A 28 9.93 15.30 4.30
C SER A 28 9.14 15.24 3.00
N VAL A 29 9.06 14.05 2.40
CA VAL A 29 8.19 13.85 1.25
C VAL A 29 6.80 13.65 1.84
N GLU A 30 6.12 14.75 2.13
CA GLU A 30 4.66 14.77 2.27
C GLU A 30 4.11 14.61 0.85
N ALA A 31 3.63 13.41 0.55
CA ALA A 31 2.99 13.11 -0.71
C ALA A 31 1.63 12.50 -0.40
N ASP A 32 0.59 13.33 -0.55
CA ASP A 32 -0.79 12.90 -0.59
C ASP A 32 -1.00 12.02 -1.82
N ARG A 33 -1.48 10.79 -1.63
CA ARG A 33 -1.79 9.85 -2.71
C ARG A 33 -3.24 9.40 -2.59
N GLU A 34 -3.91 9.25 -3.73
CA GLU A 34 -5.33 8.87 -3.74
C GLU A 34 -5.49 7.56 -4.52
N MET A 35 -6.05 6.54 -3.87
CA MET A 35 -6.49 5.31 -4.51
C MET A 35 -8.02 5.31 -4.54
N THR A 36 -8.65 4.86 -5.62
CA THR A 36 -10.10 4.70 -5.64
C THR A 36 -10.44 3.23 -5.84
N ILE A 37 -10.86 2.56 -4.78
CA ILE A 37 -11.25 1.16 -4.83
C ILE A 37 -12.71 1.09 -5.31
N GLN A 38 -12.89 0.99 -6.61
CA GLN A 38 -14.22 0.81 -7.16
C GLN A 38 -14.56 -0.68 -7.14
N THR A 39 -15.82 -0.98 -6.90
CA THR A 39 -16.36 -2.30 -7.24
C THR A 39 -17.18 -2.13 -8.47
N THR A 40 -16.60 -2.51 -9.60
CA THR A 40 -17.27 -2.46 -10.89
C THR A 40 -17.37 -3.89 -11.38
N GLY A 41 -18.51 -4.55 -11.21
CA GLY A 41 -18.62 -5.90 -11.78
C GLY A 41 -19.71 -6.78 -11.21
N ASP A 42 -20.28 -6.40 -10.08
CA ASP A 42 -21.39 -7.15 -9.55
C ASP A 42 -22.70 -6.69 -10.21
N GLY A 43 -23.01 -7.24 -11.38
CA GLY A 43 -24.32 -7.04 -12.01
C GLY A 43 -25.52 -7.41 -11.13
N SER A 44 -25.29 -7.98 -9.92
CA SER A 44 -26.29 -8.50 -8.99
C SER A 44 -26.17 -7.97 -7.54
N ALA A 45 -25.24 -7.05 -7.23
CA ALA A 45 -24.98 -6.52 -5.88
C ALA A 45 -24.77 -7.58 -4.75
N LEU A 46 -24.21 -8.74 -5.10
CA LEU A 46 -23.71 -9.79 -4.20
C LEU A 46 -22.59 -9.35 -3.26
N LEU A 47 -21.82 -8.30 -3.54
CA LEU A 47 -20.73 -7.85 -2.65
C LEU A 47 -21.03 -6.52 -1.95
N ALA A 48 -20.75 -6.46 -0.65
CA ALA A 48 -20.63 -5.21 0.10
C ALA A 48 -19.17 -4.97 0.51
N LEU A 49 -18.70 -3.74 0.33
CA LEU A 49 -17.34 -3.34 0.68
C LEU A 49 -17.34 -2.28 1.77
N SER A 50 -16.46 -2.47 2.74
CA SER A 50 -16.26 -1.55 3.84
C SER A 50 -14.77 -1.45 4.18
N ALA A 51 -14.37 -0.33 4.77
CA ALA A 51 -12.98 -0.11 5.16
C ALA A 51 -12.85 0.38 6.59
N THR A 52 -11.85 -0.15 7.30
CA THR A 52 -11.53 0.18 8.69
C THR A 52 -10.51 1.33 8.71
N THR A 53 -10.93 2.53 8.34
CA THR A 53 -10.00 3.68 8.21
C THR A 53 -9.62 4.31 9.54
N SER A 54 -10.46 4.19 10.58
CA SER A 54 -10.24 4.83 11.90
C SER A 54 -8.98 4.37 12.62
N GLU A 55 -8.42 3.23 12.23
CA GLU A 55 -7.23 2.64 12.83
C GLU A 55 -5.93 3.10 12.15
N PHE A 56 -6.04 3.73 10.98
CA PHE A 56 -4.88 4.13 10.17
C PHE A 56 -4.82 5.64 10.01
N SER A 57 -3.75 6.24 10.54
CA SER A 57 -3.45 7.63 10.25
C SER A 57 -3.14 7.78 8.76
N GLY A 58 -3.74 8.79 8.14
CA GLY A 58 -3.56 9.07 6.72
C GLY A 58 -4.39 8.20 5.79
N VAL A 59 -5.33 7.40 6.29
CA VAL A 59 -6.31 6.72 5.43
C VAL A 59 -7.69 7.33 5.63
N SER A 60 -8.34 7.72 4.54
CA SER A 60 -9.74 8.19 4.58
C SER A 60 -10.59 7.53 3.50
N ASN A 61 -11.86 7.33 3.81
CA ASN A 61 -12.85 6.87 2.84
C ASN A 61 -13.63 8.08 2.30
N ASN A 62 -13.43 8.42 1.02
CA ASN A 62 -14.12 9.50 0.32
C ASN A 62 -15.20 8.97 -0.66
N GLY A 63 -15.59 7.70 -0.50
CA GLY A 63 -16.58 7.04 -1.33
C GLY A 63 -17.96 7.69 -1.31
N THR A 64 -18.75 7.44 -2.35
CA THR A 64 -20.17 7.85 -2.41
C THR A 64 -21.03 6.70 -2.92
N GLY A 65 -22.13 6.41 -2.23
CA GLY A 65 -23.01 5.29 -2.59
C GLY A 65 -22.28 3.95 -2.51
N ASP A 66 -22.26 3.21 -3.63
CA ASP A 66 -21.69 1.87 -3.74
C ASP A 66 -20.18 1.87 -4.06
N VAL A 67 -19.53 3.06 -4.10
CA VAL A 67 -18.11 3.20 -4.42
C VAL A 67 -17.30 3.46 -3.16
N LEU A 68 -16.23 2.67 -2.94
CA LEU A 68 -15.28 2.82 -1.83
C LEU A 68 -14.01 3.55 -2.26
N ALA A 69 -13.90 4.87 -2.05
CA ALA A 69 -12.67 5.59 -2.43
C ALA A 69 -11.71 5.69 -1.23
N LEU A 70 -10.52 5.07 -1.29
CA LEU A 70 -9.53 5.09 -0.21
C LEU A 70 -8.36 6.05 -0.50
N GLN A 71 -8.35 7.19 0.17
CA GLN A 71 -7.24 8.13 0.07
C GLN A 71 -6.15 7.78 1.09
N PHE A 72 -4.89 7.87 0.69
CA PHE A 72 -3.70 7.55 1.48
C PHE A 72 -2.73 8.75 1.52
N SER A 73 -2.70 9.49 2.63
CA SER A 73 -1.71 10.54 2.86
C SER A 73 -0.44 9.98 3.48
N ASP A 74 0.64 10.77 3.40
CA ASP A 74 1.88 10.54 4.15
C ASP A 74 2.60 9.20 3.86
N LEU A 75 2.36 8.62 2.69
CA LEU A 75 3.08 7.43 2.25
C LEU A 75 4.55 7.76 1.97
N ASN A 76 5.44 6.96 2.55
CA ASN A 76 6.87 7.11 2.34
C ASN A 76 7.26 6.73 0.90
N ALA A 77 8.06 7.56 0.24
CA ALA A 77 8.59 7.23 -1.08
C ALA A 77 9.57 6.05 -0.99
N ASP A 78 9.65 5.24 -2.04
CA ASP A 78 10.58 4.09 -2.13
C ASP A 78 10.37 3.06 -1.00
N ALA A 79 9.12 2.85 -0.59
CA ALA A 79 8.76 1.95 0.50
C ALA A 79 7.55 1.09 0.15
N VAL A 80 7.48 -0.09 0.77
CA VAL A 80 6.28 -0.92 0.84
C VAL A 80 5.53 -0.55 2.12
N THR A 81 4.25 -0.21 1.99
CA THR A 81 3.38 0.13 3.12
C THR A 81 2.18 -0.80 3.15
N THR A 82 1.99 -1.50 4.28
CA THR A 82 0.89 -2.46 4.45
C THR A 82 -0.10 -1.94 5.50
N PHE A 83 -1.37 -1.90 5.14
CA PHE A 83 -2.49 -1.57 6.02
C PHE A 83 -3.27 -2.85 6.35
N ASN A 84 -2.95 -3.43 7.51
CA ASN A 84 -3.49 -4.74 7.88
C ASN A 84 -5.00 -4.67 8.18
N GLY A 85 -5.81 -5.46 7.50
CA GLY A 85 -7.25 -5.50 7.68
C GLY A 85 -7.98 -4.20 7.32
N LEU A 86 -7.40 -3.42 6.40
CA LEU A 86 -8.02 -2.17 5.97
C LEU A 86 -9.33 -2.40 5.21
N LEU A 87 -9.43 -3.46 4.41
CA LEU A 87 -10.58 -3.72 3.56
C LEU A 87 -11.35 -4.95 4.05
N THR A 88 -12.67 -4.86 4.14
CA THR A 88 -13.55 -6.00 4.39
C THR A 88 -14.58 -6.11 3.29
N ILE A 89 -14.70 -7.31 2.73
CA ILE A 89 -15.64 -7.65 1.66
C ILE A 89 -16.60 -8.69 2.21
N SER A 90 -17.90 -8.41 2.12
CA SER A 90 -18.98 -9.29 2.56
C SER A 90 -19.80 -9.79 1.39
N ASN A 91 -20.26 -11.04 1.46
CA ASN A 91 -21.17 -11.64 0.51
C ASN A 91 -22.63 -11.39 0.95
N ASN A 92 -23.29 -10.45 0.27
CA ASN A 92 -24.71 -10.15 0.34
C ASN A 92 -25.58 -11.04 -0.58
N GLY A 93 -24.96 -11.93 -1.34
CA GLY A 93 -25.64 -12.89 -2.20
C GLY A 93 -26.28 -14.05 -1.43
N SER A 94 -27.15 -14.80 -2.10
CA SER A 94 -27.78 -16.00 -1.52
C SER A 94 -26.95 -17.27 -1.69
N ASN A 95 -25.84 -17.21 -2.42
CA ASN A 95 -24.97 -18.33 -2.74
C ASN A 95 -23.51 -17.98 -2.38
N GLU A 96 -22.69 -19.00 -2.21
CA GLU A 96 -21.24 -18.83 -2.03
C GLU A 96 -20.60 -18.25 -3.29
N VAL A 97 -19.67 -17.31 -3.12
CA VAL A 97 -19.01 -16.62 -4.22
C VAL A 97 -17.49 -16.82 -4.17
N ASP A 98 -16.92 -16.98 -5.35
CA ASP A 98 -15.48 -16.91 -5.58
C ASP A 98 -15.10 -15.49 -5.98
N LEU A 99 -14.26 -14.86 -5.17
CA LEU A 99 -13.76 -13.51 -5.33
C LEU A 99 -12.42 -13.51 -6.06
N ASP A 100 -12.31 -12.67 -7.09
CA ASP A 100 -11.07 -12.34 -7.79
C ASP A 100 -10.87 -10.82 -7.84
N VAL A 101 -9.63 -10.37 -8.02
CA VAL A 101 -9.28 -8.95 -8.13
C VAL A 101 -8.44 -8.64 -9.35
N SER A 102 -8.87 -7.61 -10.07
CA SER A 102 -8.08 -6.93 -11.09
C SER A 102 -7.50 -5.65 -10.50
N THR A 103 -6.18 -5.61 -10.40
CA THR A 103 -5.36 -4.52 -9.86
C THR A 103 -4.16 -4.28 -10.77
N ASN A 104 -3.42 -3.19 -10.55
CA ASN A 104 -2.13 -2.97 -11.19
C ASN A 104 -0.97 -3.50 -10.31
N GLU A 105 0.27 -3.23 -10.72
CA GLU A 105 1.47 -3.76 -10.05
C GLU A 105 1.78 -3.09 -8.70
N ASP A 106 1.19 -1.93 -8.39
CA ASP A 106 1.53 -1.13 -7.21
C ASP A 106 0.67 -1.46 -5.97
N VAL A 107 -0.47 -2.14 -6.16
CA VAL A 107 -1.45 -2.40 -5.11
C VAL A 107 -1.73 -3.89 -5.03
N THR A 108 -1.46 -4.47 -3.86
CA THR A 108 -1.72 -5.87 -3.57
C THR A 108 -2.73 -6.01 -2.44
N PHE A 109 -3.74 -6.86 -2.66
CA PHE A 109 -4.69 -7.27 -1.62
C PHE A 109 -4.24 -8.62 -1.07
N LEU A 110 -3.89 -8.67 0.21
CA LEU A 110 -3.45 -9.89 0.86
C LEU A 110 -4.57 -10.42 1.75
N TYR A 111 -4.73 -11.75 1.81
CA TYR A 111 -5.68 -12.40 2.70
C TYR A 111 -5.09 -13.68 3.28
N ASP A 112 -5.63 -14.11 4.42
CA ASP A 112 -5.31 -15.38 5.03
C ASP A 112 -6.31 -16.46 4.55
N PRO A 113 -5.91 -17.37 3.63
CA PRO A 113 -6.84 -18.35 3.06
C PRO A 113 -7.28 -19.43 4.07
N ASP A 114 -6.52 -19.66 5.14
CA ASP A 114 -6.83 -20.70 6.13
C ASP A 114 -7.22 -20.14 7.51
N GLY A 115 -7.19 -18.81 7.67
CA GLY A 115 -7.55 -18.11 8.90
C GLY A 115 -6.67 -18.50 10.09
N SER A 116 -5.48 -19.04 9.83
CA SER A 116 -4.57 -19.53 10.86
C SER A 116 -3.68 -18.45 11.47
N GLY A 117 -3.78 -17.20 10.99
CA GLY A 117 -2.81 -16.14 11.24
C GLY A 117 -1.49 -16.44 10.51
N GLY A 118 -1.59 -17.10 9.36
CA GLY A 118 -0.48 -17.65 8.59
C GLY A 118 0.26 -16.61 7.76
N ARG A 119 0.80 -17.04 6.62
CA ARG A 119 1.34 -16.11 5.62
C ARG A 119 0.19 -15.65 4.74
N ASP A 120 0.00 -14.35 4.65
CA ASP A 120 -1.01 -13.81 3.74
C ASP A 120 -0.62 -14.08 2.29
N THR A 121 -1.65 -14.30 1.47
CA THR A 121 -1.55 -14.62 0.07
C THR A 121 -2.14 -13.47 -0.75
N ALA A 122 -1.46 -13.08 -1.83
CA ALA A 122 -2.00 -12.11 -2.77
C ALA A 122 -3.28 -12.67 -3.42
N LEU A 123 -4.35 -11.88 -3.45
CA LEU A 123 -5.58 -12.23 -4.14
C LEU A 123 -5.41 -12.18 -5.67
N SER A 124 -4.55 -11.30 -6.19
CA SER A 124 -4.33 -11.21 -7.64
C SER A 124 -3.74 -12.52 -8.19
N GLY A 125 -4.44 -13.13 -9.15
CA GLY A 125 -4.06 -14.44 -9.70
C GLY A 125 -4.48 -15.64 -8.84
N ASN A 126 -5.16 -15.39 -7.72
CA ASN A 126 -5.75 -16.36 -6.81
C ASN A 126 -7.25 -16.12 -6.68
N THR A 127 -7.94 -16.97 -5.92
CA THR A 127 -9.36 -16.83 -5.67
C THR A 127 -9.64 -17.03 -4.19
N ALA A 128 -10.47 -16.17 -3.62
CA ALA A 128 -10.93 -16.27 -2.24
C ALA A 128 -12.42 -16.61 -2.21
N THR A 129 -12.80 -17.66 -1.50
CA THR A 129 -14.20 -18.07 -1.40
C THR A 129 -14.85 -17.42 -0.18
N ILE A 130 -15.98 -16.74 -0.38
CA ILE A 130 -16.78 -16.13 0.67
C ILE A 130 -18.14 -16.82 0.72
N GLY A 131 -18.43 -17.49 1.84
CA GLY A 131 -19.71 -18.17 2.07
C GLY A 131 -20.89 -17.20 2.14
N VAL A 132 -22.11 -17.76 2.14
CA VAL A 132 -23.34 -16.97 2.31
C VAL A 132 -23.32 -16.23 3.64
N ASP A 133 -23.69 -14.94 3.63
CA ASP A 133 -23.62 -14.02 4.77
C ASP A 133 -22.20 -13.91 5.41
N GLY A 134 -21.18 -14.40 4.71
CA GLY A 134 -19.79 -14.39 5.15
C GLY A 134 -19.09 -13.09 4.78
N ASP A 135 -17.97 -12.83 5.44
CA ASP A 135 -17.05 -11.77 5.11
C ASP A 135 -15.60 -12.24 5.13
N MET A 136 -14.74 -11.46 4.49
CA MET A 136 -13.30 -11.64 4.51
C MET A 136 -12.62 -10.29 4.62
N THR A 137 -11.60 -10.25 5.46
CA THR A 137 -10.76 -9.07 5.68
C THR A 137 -9.47 -9.21 4.89
N PHE A 138 -9.05 -8.13 4.25
CA PHE A 138 -7.88 -8.02 3.40
C PHE A 138 -6.95 -6.94 3.93
N ASP A 139 -5.66 -7.24 3.91
CA ASP A 139 -4.63 -6.24 4.03
C ASP A 139 -4.45 -5.56 2.67
N VAL A 140 -4.15 -4.26 2.71
CA VAL A 140 -3.84 -3.48 1.52
C VAL A 140 -2.37 -3.11 1.56
N GLU A 141 -1.59 -3.68 0.65
CA GLU A 141 -0.18 -3.37 0.46
C GLU A 141 -0.01 -2.43 -0.73
N ILE A 142 0.75 -1.36 -0.51
CA ILE A 142 1.13 -0.38 -1.52
C ILE A 142 2.64 -0.42 -1.68
N ASP A 143 3.12 -0.83 -2.86
CA ASP A 143 4.54 -0.90 -3.19
C ASP A 143 4.97 0.33 -4.00
N LEU A 144 5.80 1.18 -3.38
CA LEU A 144 6.36 2.39 -4.00
C LEU A 144 7.86 2.24 -4.31
N GLN A 145 8.44 1.05 -4.17
CA GLN A 145 9.87 0.84 -4.39
C GLN A 145 10.25 1.07 -5.85
N GLY A 146 11.27 1.89 -6.09
CA GLY A 146 11.70 2.26 -7.44
C GLY A 146 10.71 3.15 -8.22
N GLN A 147 9.61 3.58 -7.60
CA GLN A 147 8.63 4.50 -8.16
C GLN A 147 8.97 5.94 -7.73
N ASN A 148 9.26 6.83 -8.70
CA ASN A 148 9.46 8.26 -8.44
C ASN A 148 8.14 9.05 -8.28
N SER A 149 7.03 8.41 -8.66
CA SER A 149 5.65 8.90 -8.51
C SER A 149 4.73 7.71 -8.71
N VAL A 150 3.69 7.58 -7.88
CA VAL A 150 2.52 6.77 -8.26
C VAL A 150 1.68 7.64 -9.16
N ASP A 151 1.20 7.10 -10.27
CA ASP A 151 0.28 7.81 -11.13
C ASP A 151 -1.08 8.01 -10.42
N ALA A 152 -1.84 8.97 -10.94
CA ALA A 152 -3.15 9.39 -10.47
C ALA A 152 -4.11 8.22 -10.16
N THR A 153 -5.02 8.45 -9.21
CA THR A 153 -6.29 7.74 -8.96
C THR A 153 -6.38 6.36 -9.62
N GLN A 154 -5.99 5.33 -8.87
CA GLN A 154 -6.05 3.94 -9.34
C GLN A 154 -7.47 3.41 -9.23
N THR A 155 -7.93 2.63 -10.22
CA THR A 155 -9.21 1.92 -10.16
C THR A 155 -8.95 0.43 -10.02
N ILE A 156 -9.25 -0.10 -8.84
CA ILE A 156 -9.28 -1.54 -8.57
C ILE A 156 -10.64 -2.09 -8.97
N THR A 157 -10.75 -3.37 -9.30
CA THR A 157 -12.03 -4.02 -9.56
C THR A 157 -12.07 -5.42 -8.96
N PHE A 158 -13.03 -5.66 -8.07
CA PHE A 158 -13.37 -6.98 -7.54
C PHE A 158 -14.46 -7.64 -8.39
N THR A 159 -14.31 -8.93 -8.65
CA THR A 159 -15.28 -9.76 -9.37
C THR A 159 -15.71 -10.92 -8.46
N ALA A 160 -17.02 -11.09 -8.27
CA ALA A 160 -17.60 -12.26 -7.61
C ALA A 160 -18.24 -13.18 -8.64
N THR A 161 -17.93 -14.48 -8.56
CA THR A 161 -18.54 -15.53 -9.36
C THR A 161 -19.29 -16.49 -8.45
N ASP A 162 -20.58 -16.72 -8.71
CA ASP A 162 -21.37 -17.70 -7.99
C ASP A 162 -20.82 -19.12 -8.22
N THR A 163 -20.54 -19.84 -7.14
CA THR A 163 -20.01 -21.22 -7.17
C THR A 163 -21.04 -22.26 -7.60
N SER A 164 -22.32 -21.89 -7.65
CA SER A 164 -23.43 -22.77 -8.05
C SER A 164 -23.74 -22.77 -9.56
N ALA A 165 -23.00 -21.98 -10.35
CA ALA A 165 -23.20 -21.82 -11.80
C ALA A 165 -22.56 -22.92 -12.67
#